data_AF-A0AAJ6EVL6-F1
#
_entry.id   AF-A0AAJ6EVL6-F1
#
_cell.length_a   1.000
_cell.length_b   1.000
_cell.length_c   1.000
_cell.angle_alpha   90.00
_cell.angle_beta   90.00
_cell.angle_gamma   90.00
#
_symmetry.space_group_name_H-M   'P 1'
#
loop_
_entity.id
_entity.type
_entity.pdbx_description
1 polymer ?
#
loop_
_entity_poly.entity_id
_entity_poly.type
_entity_poly.pdbx_seq_one_letter_code
_entity_poly.pdbx_strand_id
1 'polypeptide(L)'
;MSEYQYYEFQAIDRPLDQAAQDTLRSISSRARITATSFINHYEWGDLKGDPRKFMERWFDLHLYLANWGTRRLMLRVPARFVKRKDIDRFLGKIDWVHVWTSGDSLIVDVQRDEDGGYDDWDDGSSRLAALAPLRTDLLSGDLRLFYLPWLAAVQDDLIPDDEVEPLAGIAPLTGALEAFAEFFCIDADLVQAAVELDADAPAMSKDDLRKTLAAIPEPEKVELLLRVADGEAYVGAELRSRFRKKAPAPPGHRTAGTLRMRAQEIREARERAEAERRETERRRRAAEAEKARRVRLKALKQRGASVWREIEDGIERRNPAGYDQAMSLLSDLQVLAVEEGSQEDFNSRIGSIRARHEKKGKFIERLNKLGHEDDEEIA
;
A
#
# COMPACT_ATOMS: atom_id res chain seq x y z
N MET A 1 -21.85 -1.01 7.73
CA MET A 1 -21.27 -0.35 6.54
C MET A 1 -22.19 -0.61 5.36
N SER A 2 -22.35 0.36 4.46
CA SER A 2 -23.00 0.10 3.16
C SER A 2 -22.14 -0.85 2.34
N GLU A 3 -22.76 -1.73 1.55
CA GLU A 3 -22.03 -2.58 0.61
C GLU A 3 -21.28 -1.69 -0.39
N TYR A 4 -20.09 -2.09 -0.80
CA TYR A 4 -19.42 -1.49 -1.95
C TYR A 4 -18.69 -2.56 -2.76
N GLN A 5 -18.86 -2.49 -4.07
CA GLN A 5 -18.19 -3.34 -5.05
C GLN A 5 -17.71 -2.52 -6.23
N TYR A 6 -16.44 -2.63 -6.58
CA TYR A 6 -15.84 -2.03 -7.76
C TYR A 6 -15.56 -3.08 -8.82
N TYR A 7 -15.93 -2.77 -10.06
CA TYR A 7 -15.68 -3.58 -11.25
C TYR A 7 -14.96 -2.73 -12.28
N GLU A 8 -13.80 -3.20 -12.75
CA GLU A 8 -13.08 -2.61 -13.87
C GLU A 8 -12.68 -3.71 -14.85
N PHE A 9 -12.93 -3.48 -16.15
CA PHE A 9 -12.49 -4.33 -17.24
C PHE A 9 -11.77 -3.49 -18.29
N GLN A 10 -10.72 -4.04 -18.90
CA GLN A 10 -9.99 -3.39 -19.99
C GLN A 10 -9.83 -4.33 -21.19
N ALA A 11 -10.07 -3.79 -22.38
CA ALA A 11 -9.83 -4.44 -23.67
C ALA A 11 -8.55 -3.85 -24.28
N ILE A 12 -7.57 -4.72 -24.53
CA ILE A 12 -6.21 -4.36 -24.97
C ILE A 12 -6.01 -4.81 -26.42
N ASP A 13 -6.36 -6.06 -26.72
CA ASP A 13 -6.02 -6.69 -27.99
C ASP A 13 -6.97 -6.22 -29.11
N ARG A 14 -8.23 -6.01 -28.75
CA ARG A 14 -9.27 -5.56 -29.66
C ARG A 14 -10.22 -4.58 -28.96
N PRO A 15 -10.35 -3.34 -29.46
CA PRO A 15 -11.36 -2.42 -28.97
C PRO A 15 -12.78 -2.98 -29.15
N LEU A 16 -13.65 -2.67 -28.19
CA LEU A 16 -15.07 -2.99 -28.24
C LEU A 16 -15.74 -2.25 -29.39
N ASP A 17 -16.32 -3.03 -30.30
CA ASP A 17 -17.20 -2.48 -31.34
C ASP A 17 -18.54 -1.99 -30.76
N GLN A 18 -19.31 -1.29 -31.58
CA GLN A 18 -20.56 -0.67 -31.14
C GLN A 18 -21.55 -1.71 -30.61
N ALA A 19 -21.64 -2.89 -31.24
CA ALA A 19 -22.54 -3.95 -30.81
C ALA A 19 -22.15 -4.52 -29.44
N ALA A 20 -20.85 -4.69 -29.18
CA ALA A 20 -20.34 -5.09 -27.86
C ALA A 20 -20.66 -4.03 -26.80
N GLN A 21 -20.45 -2.74 -27.10
CA GLN A 21 -20.77 -1.66 -26.17
C GLN A 21 -22.27 -1.57 -25.88
N ASP A 22 -23.13 -1.72 -26.88
CA ASP A 22 -24.59 -1.70 -26.71
C ASP A 22 -25.07 -2.90 -25.86
N THR A 23 -24.47 -4.07 -26.08
CA THR A 23 -24.73 -5.27 -25.27
C THR A 23 -24.35 -5.01 -23.81
N LEU A 24 -23.17 -4.48 -23.54
CA LEU A 24 -22.71 -4.16 -22.18
C LEU A 24 -23.58 -3.10 -21.50
N ARG A 25 -24.03 -2.07 -22.23
CA ARG A 25 -24.97 -1.05 -21.73
C ARG A 25 -26.32 -1.64 -21.34
N SER A 26 -26.79 -2.67 -22.05
CA SER A 26 -28.02 -3.36 -21.68
C SER A 26 -27.90 -4.19 -20.39
N ILE A 27 -26.68 -4.65 -20.05
CA ILE A 27 -26.39 -5.37 -18.80
C ILE A 27 -26.18 -4.40 -17.64
N SER A 28 -25.47 -3.29 -17.87
CA SER A 28 -25.19 -2.30 -16.84
C SER A 28 -25.32 -0.88 -17.39
N SER A 29 -26.47 -0.26 -17.14
CA SER A 29 -26.80 1.08 -17.62
C SER A 29 -26.02 2.20 -16.93
N ARG A 30 -25.51 1.95 -15.71
CA ARG A 30 -24.74 2.91 -14.91
C ARG A 30 -23.23 2.82 -15.17
N ALA A 31 -22.76 1.76 -15.83
CA ALA A 31 -21.35 1.58 -16.11
C ALA A 31 -20.83 2.65 -17.08
N ARG A 32 -19.62 3.15 -16.81
CA ARG A 32 -18.85 3.92 -17.77
C ARG A 32 -18.22 2.96 -18.78
N ILE A 33 -18.75 2.97 -20.01
CA ILE A 33 -18.32 2.08 -21.09
C ILE A 33 -17.66 2.91 -22.20
N THR A 34 -16.45 2.50 -22.60
CA THR A 34 -15.69 3.07 -23.72
C THR A 34 -15.31 1.97 -24.71
N ALA A 35 -14.59 2.31 -25.78
CA ALA A 35 -14.05 1.31 -26.70
C ALA A 35 -13.00 0.38 -26.04
N THR A 36 -12.43 0.73 -24.89
CA THR A 36 -11.37 -0.05 -24.25
C THR A 36 -11.63 -0.36 -22.79
N SER A 37 -12.75 0.07 -22.21
CA SER A 37 -13.00 -0.09 -20.78
C SER A 37 -14.48 -0.25 -20.44
N PHE A 38 -14.73 -0.98 -19.36
CA PHE A 38 -16.00 -1.00 -18.63
C PHE A 38 -15.68 -0.77 -17.16
N ILE A 39 -16.24 0.27 -16.54
CA ILE A 39 -16.04 0.58 -15.11
C ILE A 39 -17.41 0.79 -14.47
N ASN A 40 -17.64 0.16 -13.32
CA ASN A 40 -18.80 0.46 -12.50
C ASN A 40 -18.52 0.20 -11.02
N HIS A 41 -19.27 0.85 -10.13
CA HIS A 41 -19.35 0.48 -8.73
C HIS A 41 -20.81 0.27 -8.32
N TYR A 42 -21.02 -0.55 -7.29
CA TYR A 42 -22.34 -0.84 -6.73
C TYR A 42 -22.31 -0.65 -5.22
N GLU A 43 -23.28 0.10 -4.72
CA GLU A 43 -23.52 0.25 -3.27
C GLU A 43 -24.67 -0.65 -2.77
N TRP A 44 -25.45 -1.20 -3.71
CA TRP A 44 -26.57 -2.10 -3.46
C TRP A 44 -26.73 -3.03 -4.67
N GLY A 45 -26.81 -4.34 -4.41
CA GLY A 45 -26.92 -5.35 -5.46
C GLY A 45 -25.58 -5.61 -6.15
N ASP A 46 -25.64 -6.14 -7.36
CA ASP A 46 -24.46 -6.68 -8.04
C ASP A 46 -24.55 -6.57 -9.57
N LEU A 47 -23.41 -6.72 -10.25
CA LEU A 47 -23.31 -6.80 -11.71
C LEU A 47 -24.26 -7.89 -12.23
N LYS A 48 -25.13 -7.54 -13.19
CA LYS A 48 -26.12 -8.47 -13.77
C LYS A 48 -25.54 -9.40 -14.85
N GLY A 49 -24.23 -9.50 -14.94
CA GLY A 49 -23.51 -10.32 -15.91
C GLY A 49 -22.37 -11.08 -15.25
N ASP A 50 -21.93 -12.16 -15.90
CA ASP A 50 -20.83 -12.99 -15.40
C ASP A 50 -19.47 -12.44 -15.89
N PRO A 51 -18.58 -12.00 -14.98
CA PRO A 51 -17.23 -11.55 -15.33
C PRO A 51 -16.43 -12.56 -16.16
N ARG A 52 -16.63 -13.86 -15.96
CA ARG A 52 -15.96 -14.91 -16.75
C ARG A 52 -16.38 -14.84 -18.22
N LYS A 53 -17.69 -14.66 -18.49
CA LYS A 53 -18.20 -14.47 -19.86
C LYS A 53 -17.72 -13.18 -20.50
N PHE A 54 -17.52 -12.14 -19.70
CA PHE A 54 -17.00 -10.86 -20.18
C PHE A 54 -15.54 -11.02 -20.63
N MET A 55 -14.71 -11.69 -19.83
CA MET A 55 -13.33 -12.02 -20.19
C MET A 55 -13.24 -12.92 -21.41
N GLU A 56 -14.09 -13.95 -21.52
CA GLU A 56 -14.10 -14.86 -22.68
C GLU A 56 -14.41 -14.13 -24.00
N ARG A 57 -15.21 -13.05 -23.96
CA ARG A 57 -15.76 -12.41 -25.17
C ARG A 57 -15.08 -11.10 -25.53
N TRP A 58 -14.79 -10.25 -24.55
CA TRP A 58 -14.59 -8.82 -24.79
C TRP A 58 -13.34 -8.24 -24.15
N PHE A 59 -12.91 -8.75 -23.00
CA PHE A 59 -11.89 -8.09 -22.19
C PHE A 59 -10.64 -8.94 -21.98
N ASP A 60 -9.52 -8.25 -21.78
CA ASP A 60 -8.20 -8.82 -21.57
C ASP A 60 -7.76 -8.77 -20.11
N LEU A 61 -8.29 -7.80 -19.35
CA LEU A 61 -8.05 -7.62 -17.94
C LEU A 61 -9.36 -7.37 -17.20
N HIS A 62 -9.44 -7.87 -15.97
CA HIS A 62 -10.51 -7.53 -15.04
C HIS A 62 -9.97 -7.40 -13.62
N LEU A 63 -10.40 -6.36 -12.91
CA LEU A 63 -10.23 -6.20 -11.48
C LEU A 63 -11.60 -6.08 -10.80
N TYR A 64 -11.75 -6.79 -9.70
CA TYR A 64 -12.89 -6.65 -8.79
C TYR A 64 -12.40 -6.51 -7.35
N LEU A 65 -13.04 -5.60 -6.61
CA LEU A 65 -12.76 -5.31 -5.21
C LEU A 65 -14.08 -5.07 -4.48
N ALA A 66 -14.25 -5.68 -3.32
CA ALA A 66 -15.37 -5.41 -2.44
C ALA A 66 -14.90 -5.01 -1.04
N ASN A 67 -15.66 -4.14 -0.38
CA ASN A 67 -15.30 -3.62 0.94
C ASN A 67 -15.42 -4.64 2.08
N TRP A 68 -15.99 -5.82 1.81
CA TRP A 68 -15.97 -6.98 2.72
C TRP A 68 -14.77 -7.90 2.51
N GLY A 69 -13.82 -7.54 1.64
CA GLY A 69 -12.53 -8.22 1.53
C GLY A 69 -12.32 -9.06 0.26
N THR A 70 -13.35 -9.29 -0.57
CA THR A 70 -13.16 -10.05 -1.82
C THR A 70 -12.34 -9.24 -2.82
N ARG A 71 -11.27 -9.84 -3.35
CA ARG A 71 -10.36 -9.26 -4.33
C ARG A 71 -10.15 -10.24 -5.48
N ARG A 72 -10.19 -9.73 -6.71
CA ARG A 72 -10.07 -10.57 -7.90
C ARG A 72 -9.35 -9.88 -9.03
N LEU A 73 -8.43 -10.60 -9.67
CA LEU A 73 -7.73 -10.20 -10.89
C LEU A 73 -7.87 -11.30 -11.93
N MET A 74 -8.33 -10.95 -13.13
CA MET A 74 -8.31 -11.86 -14.27
C MET A 74 -7.43 -11.31 -15.40
N LEU A 75 -6.64 -12.21 -15.99
CA LEU A 75 -5.75 -11.92 -17.11
C LEU A 75 -6.07 -12.89 -18.25
N ARG A 76 -6.41 -12.38 -19.43
CA ARG A 76 -6.56 -13.18 -20.64
C ARG A 76 -5.37 -12.96 -21.55
N VAL A 77 -4.75 -14.05 -22.00
CA VAL A 77 -3.60 -14.05 -22.92
C VAL A 77 -3.82 -15.06 -24.05
N PRO A 78 -3.26 -14.87 -25.26
CA PRO A 78 -3.31 -15.90 -26.28
C PRO A 78 -2.58 -17.17 -25.83
N ALA A 79 -3.24 -18.32 -25.97
CA ALA A 79 -2.80 -19.62 -25.43
C ALA A 79 -1.45 -20.11 -26.01
N ARG A 80 -1.03 -19.55 -27.15
CA ARG A 80 0.27 -19.84 -27.76
C ARG A 80 1.47 -19.35 -26.94
N PHE A 81 1.28 -18.34 -26.08
CA PHE A 81 2.37 -17.73 -25.29
C PHE A 81 2.60 -18.41 -23.94
N VAL A 82 1.54 -18.89 -23.30
CA VAL A 82 1.59 -19.46 -21.96
C VAL A 82 0.93 -20.84 -21.97
N LYS A 83 1.68 -21.87 -21.57
CA LYS A 83 1.16 -23.24 -21.47
C LYS A 83 0.72 -23.50 -20.03
N ARG A 84 -0.47 -24.10 -19.87
CA ARG A 84 -1.00 -24.48 -18.56
C ARG A 84 -0.01 -25.30 -17.72
N LYS A 85 0.69 -26.25 -18.33
CA LYS A 85 1.72 -27.08 -17.66
C LYS A 85 2.82 -26.27 -16.98
N ASP A 86 3.18 -25.11 -17.55
CA ASP A 86 4.23 -24.25 -16.99
C ASP A 86 3.73 -23.49 -15.76
N ILE A 87 2.40 -23.33 -15.62
CA ILE A 87 1.71 -22.69 -14.50
C ILE A 87 1.41 -23.72 -13.39
N ASP A 88 1.02 -24.95 -13.76
CA ASP A 88 0.56 -25.97 -12.81
C ASP A 88 1.59 -26.26 -11.68
N ARG A 89 2.89 -26.07 -11.92
CA ARG A 89 3.94 -26.21 -10.89
C ARG A 89 3.81 -25.24 -9.72
N PHE A 90 3.14 -24.10 -9.92
CA PHE A 90 2.91 -23.09 -8.88
C PHE A 90 1.61 -23.35 -8.12
N LEU A 91 0.60 -23.89 -8.81
CA LEU A 91 -0.79 -23.88 -8.36
C LEU A 91 -1.21 -25.14 -7.58
N GLY A 92 -0.28 -26.05 -7.28
CA GLY A 92 -0.57 -27.41 -6.80
C GLY A 92 -1.73 -27.52 -5.80
N LYS A 93 -1.67 -26.80 -4.67
CA LYS A 93 -2.71 -26.80 -3.62
C LYS A 93 -3.54 -25.51 -3.57
N ILE A 94 -3.42 -24.65 -4.59
CA ILE A 94 -4.00 -23.31 -4.60
C ILE A 94 -5.36 -23.36 -5.30
N ASP A 95 -6.44 -23.26 -4.53
CA ASP A 95 -7.81 -23.32 -5.06
C ASP A 95 -8.38 -21.96 -5.49
N TRP A 96 -7.78 -20.86 -5.03
CA TRP A 96 -8.14 -19.48 -5.41
C TRP A 96 -7.53 -18.99 -6.74
N VAL A 97 -6.80 -19.85 -7.46
CA VAL A 97 -6.32 -19.56 -8.82
C VAL A 97 -6.94 -20.55 -9.80
N HIS A 98 -7.75 -20.05 -10.71
CA HIS A 98 -8.35 -20.84 -11.77
C HIS A 98 -7.74 -20.48 -13.12
N VAL A 99 -7.46 -21.51 -13.91
CA VAL A 99 -6.93 -21.36 -15.28
C VAL A 99 -7.76 -22.20 -16.25
N TRP A 100 -8.30 -21.57 -17.29
CA TRP A 100 -9.03 -22.25 -18.35
C TRP A 100 -8.73 -21.66 -19.73
N THR A 101 -9.11 -22.41 -20.76
CA THR A 101 -8.99 -22.01 -22.15
C THR A 101 -10.37 -21.65 -22.70
N SER A 102 -10.44 -20.57 -23.47
CA SER A 102 -11.62 -20.18 -24.25
C SER A 102 -11.16 -19.76 -25.65
N GLY A 103 -11.54 -20.53 -26.67
CA GLY A 103 -11.01 -20.38 -28.03
C GLY A 103 -9.47 -20.46 -28.03
N ASP A 104 -8.82 -19.48 -28.66
CA ASP A 104 -7.35 -19.37 -28.72
C ASP A 104 -6.73 -18.63 -27.53
N SER A 105 -7.49 -18.41 -26.45
CA SER A 105 -7.06 -17.67 -25.27
C SER A 105 -6.99 -18.55 -24.03
N LEU A 106 -5.99 -18.32 -23.19
CA LEU A 106 -5.89 -18.80 -21.81
C LEU A 106 -6.31 -17.66 -20.87
N ILE A 107 -7.13 -17.96 -19.88
CA ILE A 107 -7.58 -17.01 -18.86
C ILE A 107 -7.10 -17.49 -17.50
N VAL A 108 -6.44 -16.60 -16.78
CA VAL A 108 -6.03 -16.75 -15.38
C VAL A 108 -6.98 -15.91 -14.54
N ASP A 109 -7.49 -16.48 -13.46
CA ASP A 109 -8.45 -15.88 -12.53
C ASP A 109 -7.95 -16.11 -11.12
N VAL A 110 -7.46 -15.06 -10.47
CA VAL A 110 -7.03 -15.08 -9.07
C VAL A 110 -8.11 -14.39 -8.25
N GLN A 111 -8.70 -15.08 -7.29
CA GLN A 111 -9.77 -14.54 -6.44
C GLN A 111 -9.55 -14.95 -4.98
N ARG A 112 -9.31 -14.01 -4.08
CA ARG A 112 -9.17 -14.26 -2.64
C ARG A 112 -10.17 -13.43 -1.84
N ASP A 113 -10.54 -13.97 -0.69
CA ASP A 113 -11.32 -13.25 0.32
C ASP A 113 -10.38 -12.92 1.48
N GLU A 114 -10.22 -11.63 1.76
CA GLU A 114 -9.45 -11.16 2.92
C GLU A 114 -10.34 -11.06 4.16
N ASP A 115 -9.83 -11.53 5.30
CA ASP A 115 -10.53 -11.43 6.57
C ASP A 115 -10.57 -9.98 7.07
N GLY A 116 -11.74 -9.33 6.98
CA GLY A 116 -12.03 -8.06 7.63
C GLY A 116 -12.55 -6.97 6.70
N GLY A 117 -13.65 -6.34 7.12
CA GLY A 117 -14.12 -5.09 6.52
C GLY A 117 -13.22 -3.94 6.99
N TYR A 118 -12.51 -3.32 6.07
CA TYR A 118 -11.59 -2.22 6.38
C TYR A 118 -12.40 -0.93 6.63
N ASP A 119 -12.18 -0.27 7.76
CA ASP A 119 -12.74 1.07 8.03
C ASP A 119 -12.07 2.17 7.16
N ASP A 120 -10.89 1.87 6.61
CA ASP A 120 -10.13 2.70 5.66
C ASP A 120 -9.78 1.84 4.43
N TRP A 121 -10.73 1.78 3.49
CA TRP A 121 -10.65 0.92 2.31
C TRP A 121 -10.56 1.78 1.04
N ASP A 122 -9.65 1.41 0.15
CA ASP A 122 -9.46 2.06 -1.15
C ASP A 122 -10.63 1.70 -2.08
N ASP A 123 -11.16 2.69 -2.81
CA ASP A 123 -12.29 2.48 -3.73
C ASP A 123 -11.96 1.57 -4.93
N GLY A 124 -10.69 1.19 -5.06
CA GLY A 124 -10.14 0.30 -6.07
C GLY A 124 -9.82 1.01 -7.38
N SER A 125 -10.13 2.30 -7.48
CA SER A 125 -9.88 3.09 -8.68
C SER A 125 -8.38 3.16 -8.97
N SER A 126 -8.02 3.10 -10.25
CA SER A 126 -6.63 3.16 -10.73
C SER A 126 -5.73 1.96 -10.38
N ARG A 127 -6.21 0.95 -9.64
CA ARG A 127 -5.42 -0.25 -9.30
C ARG A 127 -5.12 -1.13 -10.51
N LEU A 128 -6.06 -1.27 -11.45
CA LEU A 128 -5.87 -2.15 -12.60
C LEU A 128 -4.74 -1.66 -13.52
N ALA A 129 -4.51 -0.35 -13.61
CA ALA A 129 -3.42 0.21 -14.42
C ALA A 129 -2.03 -0.23 -13.94
N ALA A 130 -1.82 -0.35 -12.62
CA ALA A 130 -0.57 -0.84 -12.05
C ALA A 130 -0.36 -2.36 -12.27
N LEU A 131 -1.45 -3.11 -12.40
CA LEU A 131 -1.43 -4.57 -12.62
C LEU A 131 -1.38 -4.95 -14.11
N ALA A 132 -1.79 -4.06 -15.01
CA ALA A 132 -1.80 -4.30 -16.46
C ALA A 132 -0.46 -4.81 -17.04
N PRO A 133 0.73 -4.36 -16.58
CA PRO A 133 2.00 -4.89 -17.07
C PRO A 133 2.20 -6.39 -16.84
N LEU A 134 1.55 -7.00 -15.84
CA LEU A 134 1.64 -8.45 -15.57
C LEU A 134 1.22 -9.29 -16.79
N ARG A 135 0.27 -8.79 -17.58
CA ARG A 135 -0.12 -9.45 -18.83
C ARG A 135 1.02 -9.48 -19.84
N THR A 136 1.76 -8.38 -19.98
CA THR A 136 2.92 -8.29 -20.88
C THR A 136 4.07 -9.19 -20.40
N ASP A 137 4.23 -9.30 -19.09
CA ASP A 137 5.18 -10.20 -18.45
C ASP A 137 4.85 -11.67 -18.78
N LEU A 138 3.59 -12.09 -18.61
CA LEU A 138 3.12 -13.41 -19.00
C LEU A 138 3.35 -13.70 -20.48
N LEU A 139 3.01 -12.76 -21.37
CA LEU A 139 3.24 -12.90 -22.81
C LEU A 139 4.73 -13.05 -23.15
N SER A 140 5.61 -12.48 -22.31
CA SER A 140 7.06 -12.58 -22.44
C SER A 140 7.64 -13.85 -21.80
N GLY A 141 6.80 -14.72 -21.23
CA GLY A 141 7.20 -15.94 -20.54
C GLY A 141 7.70 -15.71 -19.11
N ASP A 142 7.42 -14.55 -18.52
CA ASP A 142 7.71 -14.29 -17.11
C ASP A 142 6.59 -14.85 -16.23
N LEU A 143 6.91 -15.90 -15.46
CA LEU A 143 5.96 -16.62 -14.63
C LEU A 143 6.02 -16.22 -13.15
N ARG A 144 6.82 -15.20 -12.80
CA ARG A 144 6.98 -14.76 -11.39
C ARG A 144 5.67 -14.33 -10.74
N LEU A 145 4.68 -13.90 -11.53
CA LEU A 145 3.32 -13.65 -11.04
C LEU A 145 2.78 -14.83 -10.23
N PHE A 146 2.97 -16.07 -10.70
CA PHE A 146 2.38 -17.25 -10.05
C PHE A 146 3.10 -17.64 -8.75
N TYR A 147 4.29 -17.09 -8.49
CA TYR A 147 4.96 -17.23 -7.20
C TYR A 147 4.22 -16.43 -6.11
N LEU A 148 3.55 -15.33 -6.44
CA LEU A 148 2.85 -14.49 -5.47
C LEU A 148 1.62 -15.18 -4.86
N PRO A 149 0.69 -15.79 -5.62
CA PRO A 149 -0.36 -16.64 -5.03
C PRO A 149 0.19 -17.80 -4.21
N TRP A 150 1.36 -18.34 -4.57
CA TRP A 150 2.03 -19.36 -3.77
C TRP A 150 2.54 -18.80 -2.45
N LEU A 151 3.13 -17.59 -2.42
CA LEU A 151 3.49 -16.92 -1.16
C LEU A 151 2.27 -16.61 -0.30
N ALA A 152 1.14 -16.23 -0.90
CA ALA A 152 -0.10 -16.07 -0.15
C ALA A 152 -0.51 -17.40 0.53
N ALA A 153 -0.35 -18.54 -0.15
CA ALA A 153 -0.61 -19.85 0.45
C ALA A 153 0.41 -20.22 1.56
N VAL A 154 1.65 -19.75 1.46
CA VAL A 154 2.65 -19.87 2.54
C VAL A 154 2.26 -19.01 3.74
N GLN A 155 1.83 -17.77 3.51
CA GLN A 155 1.33 -16.87 4.56
C GLN A 155 0.11 -17.46 5.29
N ASP A 156 -0.82 -18.08 4.56
CA ASP A 156 -2.04 -18.67 5.12
C ASP A 156 -1.81 -20.09 5.71
N ASP A 157 -0.56 -20.50 5.90
CA ASP A 157 -0.17 -21.82 6.43
C ASP A 157 -0.73 -23.04 5.66
N LEU A 158 -1.08 -22.87 4.38
CA LEU A 158 -1.56 -23.96 3.51
C LEU A 158 -0.42 -24.76 2.88
N ILE A 159 0.79 -24.22 2.94
CA ILE A 159 2.02 -24.85 2.43
C ILE A 159 2.86 -25.37 3.60
N PRO A 160 3.17 -26.68 3.66
CA PRO A 160 4.07 -27.25 4.67
C PRO A 160 5.48 -26.64 4.64
N ASP A 161 6.16 -26.61 5.78
CA ASP A 161 7.50 -26.01 5.91
C ASP A 161 8.58 -26.68 5.05
N ASP A 162 8.41 -27.96 4.71
CA ASP A 162 9.32 -28.76 3.89
C ASP A 162 9.05 -28.65 2.38
N GLU A 163 7.94 -28.02 1.98
CA GLU A 163 7.63 -27.77 0.57
C GLU A 163 8.68 -26.84 -0.04
N VAL A 164 9.16 -27.23 -1.21
CA VAL A 164 10.21 -26.51 -1.93
C VAL A 164 9.58 -25.38 -2.77
N GLU A 165 10.17 -24.19 -2.74
CA GLU A 165 9.68 -23.05 -3.52
C GLU A 165 9.72 -23.33 -5.05
N PRO A 166 8.71 -22.89 -5.83
CA PRO A 166 8.61 -23.22 -7.25
C PRO A 166 9.61 -22.46 -8.15
N LEU A 167 10.22 -21.39 -7.63
CA LEU A 167 11.32 -20.63 -8.23
C LEU A 167 12.33 -20.32 -7.13
N ALA A 168 13.62 -20.15 -7.46
CA ALA A 168 14.64 -19.80 -6.46
C ALA A 168 14.38 -18.44 -5.78
N GLY A 169 13.65 -17.55 -6.44
CA GLY A 169 13.18 -16.28 -5.90
C GLY A 169 12.39 -15.50 -6.94
N ILE A 170 12.17 -14.21 -6.72
CA ILE A 170 11.38 -13.35 -7.62
C ILE A 170 12.07 -12.05 -8.04
N ALA A 171 13.32 -11.83 -7.63
CA ALA A 171 14.04 -10.62 -8.03
C ALA A 171 14.23 -10.51 -9.56
N PRO A 172 14.29 -9.27 -10.08
CA PRO A 172 13.99 -8.00 -9.38
C PRO A 172 12.47 -7.80 -9.20
N LEU A 173 12.03 -7.27 -8.04
CA LEU A 173 10.62 -6.94 -7.82
C LEU A 173 10.20 -5.79 -8.74
N THR A 174 9.37 -6.09 -9.75
CA THR A 174 8.82 -5.06 -10.64
C THR A 174 7.65 -4.37 -9.96
N GLY A 175 7.35 -3.12 -10.32
CA GLY A 175 6.22 -2.40 -9.74
C GLY A 175 4.87 -3.10 -9.93
N ALA A 176 4.73 -3.94 -10.97
CA ALA A 176 3.52 -4.73 -11.19
C ALA A 176 3.41 -5.95 -10.26
N LEU A 177 4.54 -6.57 -9.90
CA LEU A 177 4.59 -7.63 -8.87
C LEU A 177 4.35 -7.05 -7.48
N GLU A 178 4.90 -5.87 -7.18
CA GLU A 178 4.64 -5.14 -5.94
C GLU A 178 3.16 -4.74 -5.83
N ALA A 179 2.58 -4.18 -6.89
CA ALA A 179 1.16 -3.83 -6.93
C ALA A 179 0.26 -5.06 -6.74
N PHE A 180 0.66 -6.23 -7.25
CA PHE A 180 -0.08 -7.47 -7.01
C PHE A 180 0.00 -7.90 -5.55
N ALA A 181 1.19 -7.87 -4.95
CA ALA A 181 1.38 -8.24 -3.55
C ALA A 181 0.56 -7.32 -2.61
N GLU A 182 0.60 -6.01 -2.86
CA GLU A 182 -0.20 -5.04 -2.12
C GLU A 182 -1.71 -5.29 -2.33
N PHE A 183 -2.14 -5.48 -3.58
CA PHE A 183 -3.55 -5.69 -3.90
C PHE A 183 -4.09 -7.01 -3.33
N PHE A 184 -3.28 -8.04 -3.09
CA PHE A 184 -3.72 -9.28 -2.46
C PHE A 184 -3.24 -9.44 -1.00
N CYS A 185 -2.84 -8.35 -0.33
CA CYS A 185 -2.42 -8.35 1.08
C CYS A 185 -1.36 -9.41 1.42
N ILE A 186 -0.42 -9.63 0.50
CA ILE A 186 0.71 -10.53 0.74
C ILE A 186 1.71 -9.79 1.64
N ASP A 187 2.16 -10.47 2.69
CA ASP A 187 3.12 -9.97 3.67
C ASP A 187 4.36 -9.43 2.97
N ALA A 188 4.60 -8.13 3.13
CA ALA A 188 5.74 -7.43 2.52
C ALA A 188 7.09 -8.01 2.96
N ASP A 189 7.21 -8.53 4.19
CA ASP A 189 8.44 -9.15 4.68
C ASP A 189 8.66 -10.53 4.01
N LEU A 190 7.58 -11.25 3.72
CA LEU A 190 7.62 -12.51 2.98
C LEU A 190 7.97 -12.30 1.51
N VAL A 191 7.41 -11.26 0.88
CA VAL A 191 7.79 -10.82 -0.47
C VAL A 191 9.27 -10.41 -0.49
N GLN A 192 9.73 -9.66 0.51
CA GLN A 192 11.13 -9.25 0.62
C GLN A 192 12.06 -10.45 0.73
N ALA A 193 11.71 -11.48 1.52
CA ALA A 193 12.49 -12.72 1.60
C ALA A 193 12.58 -13.43 0.25
N ALA A 194 11.50 -13.43 -0.55
CA ALA A 194 11.49 -14.02 -1.88
C ALA A 194 12.36 -13.25 -2.90
N VAL A 195 12.52 -11.93 -2.72
CA VAL A 195 13.34 -11.06 -3.58
C VAL A 195 14.84 -11.15 -3.27
N GLU A 196 15.26 -11.75 -2.15
CA GLU A 196 16.70 -11.92 -1.86
C GLU A 196 17.42 -12.82 -2.87
N LEU A 197 16.67 -13.66 -3.58
CA LEU A 197 17.16 -14.53 -4.65
C LEU A 197 16.49 -14.18 -5.98
N ASP A 198 17.25 -14.34 -7.06
CA ASP A 198 16.75 -14.16 -8.41
C ASP A 198 15.90 -15.36 -8.86
N ALA A 199 14.83 -15.09 -9.61
CA ALA A 199 13.98 -16.13 -10.20
C ALA A 199 14.70 -16.98 -11.25
N ASP A 200 15.73 -16.42 -11.89
CA ASP A 200 16.57 -17.04 -12.93
C ASP A 200 17.84 -16.19 -13.18
N ALA A 201 18.85 -16.81 -13.82
CA ALA A 201 20.15 -16.23 -14.19
C ALA A 201 20.05 -14.83 -14.86
N PRO A 202 21.06 -13.95 -14.71
CA PRO A 202 21.00 -12.54 -15.04
C PRO A 202 20.42 -12.26 -16.42
N ALA A 203 19.66 -11.17 -16.53
CA ALA A 203 19.12 -10.67 -17.79
C ALA A 203 20.19 -10.76 -18.90
N MET A 204 19.85 -11.45 -20.00
CA MET A 204 20.79 -11.65 -21.10
C MET A 204 21.45 -10.34 -21.49
N SER A 205 22.78 -10.32 -21.53
CA SER A 205 23.51 -9.14 -21.95
C SER A 205 23.11 -8.76 -23.38
N LYS A 206 23.30 -7.49 -23.78
CA LYS A 206 23.07 -7.07 -25.18
C LYS A 206 23.88 -7.93 -26.16
N ASP A 207 25.03 -8.45 -25.76
CA ASP A 207 25.86 -9.32 -26.59
C ASP A 207 25.30 -10.74 -26.69
N ASP A 208 24.76 -11.29 -25.61
CA ASP A 208 24.07 -12.59 -25.66
C ASP A 208 22.78 -12.50 -26.46
N LEU A 209 22.07 -11.37 -26.37
CA LEU A 209 20.92 -11.08 -27.22
C LEU A 209 21.32 -11.02 -28.69
N ARG A 210 22.41 -10.32 -29.04
CA ARG A 210 22.95 -10.30 -30.41
C ARG A 210 23.32 -11.68 -30.91
N LYS A 211 24.03 -12.49 -30.12
CA LYS A 211 24.40 -13.86 -30.48
C LYS A 211 23.18 -14.74 -30.70
N THR A 212 22.17 -14.60 -29.83
CA THR A 212 20.94 -15.41 -29.91
C THR A 212 20.08 -15.01 -31.10
N LEU A 213 19.97 -13.70 -31.39
CA LEU A 213 19.32 -13.19 -32.59
C LEU A 213 20.07 -13.65 -33.85
N ALA A 214 21.40 -13.58 -33.87
CA ALA A 214 22.21 -14.03 -34.99
C ALA A 214 22.02 -15.53 -35.30
N ALA A 215 21.75 -16.35 -34.28
CA ALA A 215 21.50 -17.78 -34.41
C ALA A 215 20.10 -18.13 -34.98
N ILE A 216 19.18 -17.17 -35.13
CA ILE A 216 17.89 -17.40 -35.79
C ILE A 216 18.14 -17.50 -37.31
N PRO A 217 17.62 -18.53 -38.01
CA PRO A 217 17.71 -18.63 -39.47
C PRO A 217 17.15 -17.39 -40.19
N GLU A 218 17.80 -16.96 -41.29
CA GLU A 218 17.38 -15.76 -42.04
C GLU A 218 15.91 -15.78 -42.48
N PRO A 219 15.34 -16.89 -43.01
CA PRO A 219 13.92 -16.92 -43.37
C PRO A 219 13.00 -16.64 -42.18
N GLU A 220 13.37 -17.13 -40.99
CA GLU A 220 12.59 -16.94 -39.77
C GLU A 220 12.75 -15.51 -39.20
N LYS A 221 13.93 -14.90 -39.32
CA LYS A 221 14.11 -13.47 -39.00
C LYS A 221 13.26 -12.57 -39.88
N VAL A 222 13.23 -12.85 -41.20
CA VAL A 222 12.42 -12.08 -42.15
C VAL A 222 10.94 -12.17 -41.78
N GLU A 223 10.45 -13.37 -41.47
CA GLU A 223 9.06 -13.58 -41.04
C GLU A 223 8.72 -12.80 -39.76
N LEU A 224 9.61 -12.82 -38.76
CA LEU A 224 9.42 -12.05 -37.53
C LEU A 224 9.40 -10.54 -37.79
N LEU A 225 10.24 -10.03 -38.69
CA LEU A 225 10.27 -8.61 -39.06
C LEU A 225 9.04 -8.20 -39.87
N LEU A 226 8.52 -9.07 -40.74
CA LEU A 226 7.26 -8.84 -41.45
C LEU A 226 6.10 -8.69 -40.46
N ARG A 227 6.00 -9.59 -39.48
CA ARG A 227 4.97 -9.52 -38.42
C ARG A 227 5.07 -8.23 -37.59
N VAL A 228 6.28 -7.74 -37.34
CA VAL A 228 6.49 -6.42 -36.70
C VAL A 228 6.01 -5.28 -37.61
N ALA A 229 6.33 -5.34 -38.91
CA ALA A 229 5.89 -4.34 -39.89
C ALA A 229 4.37 -4.31 -40.07
N ASP A 230 3.71 -5.47 -39.97
CA ASP A 230 2.26 -5.64 -40.00
C ASP A 230 1.57 -5.18 -38.70
N GLY A 231 2.36 -4.79 -37.68
CA GLY A 231 1.85 -4.26 -36.42
C GLY A 231 1.36 -5.32 -35.44
N GLU A 232 1.80 -6.58 -35.55
CA GLU A 232 1.44 -7.59 -34.57
C GLU A 232 1.96 -7.23 -33.16
N ALA A 233 1.03 -7.09 -32.21
CA ALA A 233 1.28 -6.53 -30.89
C ALA A 233 2.27 -7.33 -29.99
N TYR A 234 2.60 -8.58 -30.32
CA TYR A 234 3.31 -9.50 -29.41
C TYR A 234 4.62 -10.08 -29.93
N VAL A 235 5.13 -9.65 -31.10
CA VAL A 235 6.37 -10.24 -31.64
C VAL A 235 7.55 -10.05 -30.68
N GLY A 236 7.64 -8.89 -30.02
CA GLY A 236 8.68 -8.63 -29.02
C GLY A 236 8.56 -9.53 -27.78
N ALA A 237 7.34 -9.82 -27.33
CA ALA A 237 7.10 -10.72 -26.20
C ALA A 237 7.42 -12.18 -26.58
N GLU A 238 7.06 -12.59 -27.80
CA GLU A 238 7.40 -13.91 -28.35
C GLU A 238 8.91 -14.16 -28.34
N LEU A 239 9.69 -13.18 -28.80
CA LEU A 239 11.15 -13.25 -28.82
C LEU A 239 11.72 -13.41 -27.41
N ARG A 240 11.25 -12.61 -26.44
CA ARG A 240 11.68 -12.72 -25.04
C ARG A 240 11.37 -14.09 -24.44
N SER A 241 10.19 -14.64 -24.72
CA SER A 241 9.78 -15.98 -24.26
C SER A 241 10.70 -17.08 -24.81
N ARG A 242 11.07 -17.00 -26.10
CA ARG A 242 12.02 -17.94 -26.73
C ARG A 242 13.41 -17.89 -26.08
N PHE A 243 13.84 -16.72 -25.64
CA PHE A 243 15.14 -16.55 -24.99
C PHE A 243 15.18 -17.09 -23.57
N ARG A 244 14.12 -16.88 -22.77
CA ARG A 244 14.01 -17.42 -21.41
C ARG A 244 14.03 -18.96 -21.36
N LYS A 245 13.40 -19.63 -22.34
CA LYS A 245 13.37 -21.12 -22.42
C LYS A 245 14.75 -21.78 -22.57
N LYS A 246 15.83 -21.03 -22.85
CA LYS A 246 17.19 -21.55 -22.99
C LYS A 246 18.03 -21.45 -21.70
N ALA A 247 17.56 -20.76 -20.67
CA ALA A 247 18.30 -20.64 -19.40
C ALA A 247 18.15 -21.93 -18.56
N PRO A 248 19.25 -22.52 -18.04
CA PRO A 248 19.17 -23.64 -17.12
C PRO A 248 18.65 -23.15 -15.75
N ALA A 249 17.73 -23.93 -15.16
CA ALA A 249 17.22 -23.64 -13.81
C ALA A 249 18.37 -23.77 -12.78
N PRO A 250 18.55 -22.81 -11.86
CA PRO A 250 19.55 -22.91 -10.83
C PRO A 250 19.21 -24.01 -9.82
N PRO A 251 20.19 -24.78 -9.31
CA PRO A 251 19.97 -25.77 -8.26
C PRO A 251 19.93 -25.11 -6.88
N GLY A 252 19.01 -25.59 -6.02
CA GLY A 252 18.97 -25.23 -4.59
C GLY A 252 17.84 -24.27 -4.24
N HIS A 253 16.60 -24.76 -4.31
CA HIS A 253 15.42 -24.02 -3.86
C HIS A 253 15.32 -24.07 -2.33
N ARG A 254 14.93 -22.96 -1.71
CA ARG A 254 14.61 -22.90 -0.28
C ARG A 254 13.29 -23.63 0.00
N THR A 255 13.05 -23.95 1.26
CA THR A 255 11.74 -24.45 1.67
C THR A 255 10.84 -23.31 2.15
N ALA A 256 9.53 -23.52 2.17
CA ALA A 256 8.56 -22.56 2.71
C ALA A 256 8.89 -22.16 4.16
N GLY A 257 9.34 -23.11 5.00
CA GLY A 257 9.76 -22.82 6.37
C GLY A 257 11.00 -21.91 6.44
N THR A 258 11.94 -22.07 5.50
CA THR A 258 13.10 -21.17 5.40
C THR A 258 12.68 -19.75 5.01
N LEU A 259 11.69 -19.61 4.11
CA LEU A 259 11.12 -18.32 3.75
C LEU A 259 10.39 -17.65 4.92
N ARG A 260 9.56 -18.40 5.67
CA ARG A 260 8.87 -17.87 6.86
C ARG A 260 9.84 -17.38 7.92
N MET A 261 10.88 -18.17 8.23
CA MET A 261 11.93 -17.75 9.17
C MET A 261 12.62 -16.47 8.69
N ARG A 262 12.96 -16.39 7.40
CA ARG A 262 13.62 -15.20 6.86
C ARG A 262 12.71 -13.96 6.89
N ALA A 263 11.42 -14.12 6.59
CA ALA A 263 10.43 -13.06 6.70
C ALA A 263 10.31 -12.54 8.14
N GLN A 264 10.33 -13.45 9.12
CA GLN A 264 10.32 -13.08 10.54
C GLN A 264 11.55 -12.27 10.95
N GLU A 265 12.75 -12.67 10.50
CA GLU A 265 13.98 -11.90 10.75
C GLU A 265 13.91 -10.48 10.15
N ILE A 266 13.35 -10.35 8.95
CA ILE A 266 13.16 -9.06 8.27
C ILE A 266 12.17 -8.19 9.07
N ARG A 267 11.05 -8.77 9.51
CA ARG A 267 10.03 -8.12 10.34
C ARG A 267 10.64 -7.56 11.63
N GLU A 268 11.37 -8.38 12.37
CA GLU A 268 12.02 -7.99 13.63
C GLU A 268 13.09 -6.89 13.42
N ALA A 269 13.82 -6.94 12.30
CA ALA A 269 14.76 -5.87 11.95
C ALA A 269 14.04 -4.55 11.64
N ARG A 270 12.94 -4.60 10.88
CA ARG A 270 12.11 -3.43 10.55
C ARG A 270 11.52 -2.79 11.81
N GLU A 271 10.91 -3.59 12.68
CA GLU A 271 10.28 -3.10 13.92
C GLU A 271 11.29 -2.44 14.85
N ARG A 272 12.48 -3.03 15.02
CA ARG A 272 13.57 -2.42 15.79
C ARG A 272 14.01 -1.08 15.20
N ALA A 273 14.20 -1.01 13.89
CA ALA A 273 14.60 0.22 13.21
C ALA A 273 13.51 1.30 13.29
N GLU A 274 12.23 0.92 13.29
CA GLU A 274 11.12 1.86 13.45
C GLU A 274 11.00 2.38 14.89
N ALA A 275 11.18 1.51 15.88
CA ALA A 275 11.21 1.90 17.30
C ALA A 275 12.35 2.91 17.58
N GLU A 276 13.55 2.66 17.05
CA GLU A 276 14.68 3.59 17.17
C GLU A 276 14.38 4.95 16.50
N ARG A 277 13.76 4.95 15.31
CA ARG A 277 13.32 6.19 14.64
C ARG A 277 12.27 6.95 15.45
N ARG A 278 11.29 6.26 16.05
CA ARG A 278 10.29 6.89 16.91
C ARG A 278 10.92 7.49 18.17
N GLU A 279 11.88 6.80 18.77
CA GLU A 279 12.57 7.29 19.97
C GLU A 279 13.45 8.51 19.65
N THR A 280 14.23 8.46 18.57
CA THR A 280 15.06 9.59 18.13
C THR A 280 14.21 10.82 17.80
N GLU A 281 13.08 10.65 17.11
CA GLU A 281 12.13 11.73 16.84
C GLU A 281 11.52 12.30 18.13
N ARG A 282 11.14 11.43 19.09
CA ARG A 282 10.61 11.87 20.39
C ARG A 282 11.66 12.68 21.17
N ARG A 283 12.91 12.23 21.20
CA ARG A 283 14.02 12.94 21.85
C ARG A 283 14.27 14.29 21.17
N ARG A 284 14.23 14.35 19.84
CA ARG A 284 14.36 15.61 19.08
C ARG A 284 13.25 16.59 19.44
N ARG A 285 11.98 16.15 19.39
CA ARG A 285 10.82 16.99 19.74
C ARG A 285 10.87 17.46 21.19
N ALA A 286 11.25 16.60 22.13
CA ALA A 286 11.41 16.98 23.53
C ALA A 286 12.51 18.05 23.71
N ALA A 287 13.66 17.88 23.05
CA ALA A 287 14.74 18.86 23.10
C ALA A 287 14.35 20.21 22.45
N GLU A 288 13.60 20.19 21.35
CA GLU A 288 13.06 21.39 20.71
C GLU A 288 12.01 22.08 21.58
N ALA A 289 11.09 21.32 22.18
CA ALA A 289 10.09 21.83 23.11
C ALA A 289 10.73 22.47 24.35
N GLU A 290 11.75 21.83 24.93
CA GLU A 290 12.49 22.38 26.07
C GLU A 290 13.27 23.65 25.69
N LYS A 291 13.92 23.68 24.51
CA LYS A 291 14.55 24.91 24.00
C LYS A 291 13.52 26.03 23.81
N ALA A 292 12.36 25.73 23.21
CA ALA A 292 11.30 26.70 23.00
C ALA A 292 10.73 27.21 24.34
N ARG A 293 10.54 26.33 25.32
CA ARG A 293 10.15 26.68 26.68
C ARG A 293 11.15 27.62 27.32
N ARG A 294 12.45 27.31 27.29
CA ARG A 294 13.51 28.19 27.81
C ARG A 294 13.52 29.57 27.16
N VAL A 295 13.35 29.65 25.84
CA VAL A 295 13.26 30.93 25.13
C VAL A 295 12.03 31.73 25.57
N ARG A 296 10.87 31.07 25.73
CA ARG A 296 9.63 31.70 26.22
C ARG A 296 9.79 32.23 27.64
N LEU A 297 10.30 31.42 28.56
CA LEU A 297 10.54 31.83 29.95
C LEU A 297 11.52 33.00 30.02
N LYS A 298 12.61 32.98 29.23
CA LYS A 298 13.56 34.10 29.13
C LYS A 298 12.88 35.39 28.62
N ALA A 299 11.99 35.30 27.64
CA ALA A 299 11.25 36.45 27.13
C ALA A 299 10.25 37.00 28.16
N LEU A 300 9.56 36.15 28.91
CA LEU A 300 8.67 36.56 30.00
C LEU A 300 9.42 37.27 31.12
N LYS A 301 10.59 36.74 31.50
CA LYS A 301 11.50 37.39 32.45
C LYS A 301 11.87 38.81 32.02
N GLN A 302 12.23 39.01 30.74
CA GLN A 302 12.57 40.34 30.22
C GLN A 302 11.38 41.31 30.21
N ARG A 303 10.16 40.80 30.08
CA ARG A 303 8.92 41.61 30.04
C ARG A 303 8.43 42.03 31.43
N GLY A 304 8.80 41.31 32.49
CA GLY A 304 8.58 41.68 33.89
C GLY A 304 7.12 42.08 34.20
N ALA A 305 6.91 43.30 34.71
CA ALA A 305 5.59 43.80 35.12
C ALA A 305 4.55 43.92 33.99
N SER A 306 4.97 43.93 32.72
CA SER A 306 4.02 43.95 31.59
C SER A 306 3.22 42.64 31.46
N VAL A 307 3.83 41.49 31.79
CA VAL A 307 3.17 40.18 31.75
C VAL A 307 1.99 40.12 32.73
N TRP A 308 2.16 40.68 33.93
CA TRP A 308 1.10 40.75 34.94
C TRP A 308 -0.09 41.61 34.50
N ARG A 309 0.15 42.68 33.71
CA ARG A 309 -0.93 43.49 33.13
C ARG A 309 -1.70 42.72 32.05
N GLU A 310 -1.00 41.94 31.23
CA GLU A 310 -1.65 41.11 30.21
C GLU A 310 -2.50 39.99 30.81
N ILE A 311 -2.07 39.42 31.94
CA ILE A 311 -2.87 38.47 32.71
C ILE A 311 -4.18 39.14 33.15
N GLU A 312 -4.11 40.33 33.74
CA GLU A 312 -5.29 41.10 34.17
C GLU A 312 -6.23 41.43 32.99
N ASP A 313 -5.66 41.90 31.87
CA ASP A 313 -6.43 42.21 30.65
C ASP A 313 -7.11 40.96 30.08
N GLY A 314 -6.43 39.81 30.10
CA GLY A 314 -6.99 38.52 29.70
C GLY A 314 -8.16 38.09 30.57
N ILE A 315 -8.05 38.29 31.89
CA ILE A 315 -9.11 38.01 32.86
C ILE A 315 -10.28 39.00 32.72
N GLU A 316 -10.04 40.24 32.33
CA GLU A 316 -11.10 41.24 32.08
C GLU A 316 -11.93 40.99 30.82
N ARG A 317 -11.38 40.31 29.82
CA ARG A 317 -12.12 39.95 28.59
C ARG A 317 -13.26 38.95 28.81
N ARG A 318 -13.27 38.24 29.95
CA ARG A 318 -14.34 37.31 30.38
C ARG A 318 -14.75 36.26 29.34
N ASN A 319 -13.81 35.81 28.53
CA ASN A 319 -14.03 34.78 27.51
C ASN A 319 -13.06 33.59 27.71
N PRO A 320 -13.36 32.41 27.13
CA PRO A 320 -12.52 31.23 27.31
C PRO A 320 -11.06 31.47 26.92
N ALA A 321 -10.82 32.06 25.75
CA ALA A 321 -9.47 32.32 25.25
C ALA A 321 -8.63 33.24 26.15
N GLY A 322 -9.24 34.28 26.73
CA GLY A 322 -8.57 35.21 27.64
C GLY A 322 -8.21 34.55 28.97
N TYR A 323 -9.07 33.67 29.49
CA TYR A 323 -8.76 32.86 30.66
C TYR A 323 -7.67 31.83 30.35
N ASP A 324 -7.72 31.14 29.21
CA ASP A 324 -6.68 30.18 28.81
C ASP A 324 -5.31 30.85 28.69
N GLN A 325 -5.27 32.05 28.09
CA GLN A 325 -4.06 32.86 27.99
C GLN A 325 -3.53 33.29 29.37
N ALA A 326 -4.40 33.77 30.26
CA ALA A 326 -4.02 34.17 31.62
C ALA A 326 -3.45 32.99 32.42
N MET A 327 -4.08 31.82 32.32
CA MET A 327 -3.62 30.60 32.99
C MET A 327 -2.25 30.13 32.47
N SER A 328 -2.03 30.15 31.15
CA SER A 328 -0.74 29.79 30.57
C SER A 328 0.39 30.72 31.04
N LEU A 329 0.13 32.04 31.11
CA LEU A 329 1.13 33.00 31.59
C LEU A 329 1.40 32.86 33.09
N LEU A 330 0.38 32.56 33.91
CA LEU A 330 0.54 32.31 35.34
C LEU A 330 1.38 31.06 35.61
N SER A 331 1.12 29.97 34.88
CA SER A 331 1.93 28.74 34.96
C SER A 331 3.39 28.99 34.58
N ASP A 332 3.66 29.69 33.47
CA ASP A 332 5.03 30.03 33.06
C ASP A 332 5.75 30.94 34.09
N LEU A 333 5.02 31.88 34.72
CA LEU A 333 5.56 32.75 35.77
C LEU A 333 5.81 32.01 37.08
N GLN A 334 5.01 31.00 37.41
CA GLN A 334 5.23 30.13 38.58
C GLN A 334 6.53 29.36 38.44
N VAL A 335 6.76 28.74 37.27
CA VAL A 335 8.02 28.06 36.94
C VAL A 335 9.21 29.00 37.11
N LEU A 336 9.12 30.22 36.55
CA LEU A 336 10.16 31.24 36.71
C LEU A 336 10.39 31.62 38.17
N ALA A 337 9.33 31.78 38.96
CA ALA A 337 9.43 32.11 40.38
C ALA A 337 10.12 30.98 41.16
N VAL A 338 9.89 29.72 40.77
CA VAL A 338 10.58 28.57 41.34
C VAL A 338 12.07 28.56 41.01
N GLU A 339 12.42 28.78 39.73
CA GLU A 339 13.81 28.83 39.27
C GLU A 339 14.62 29.99 39.91
N GLU A 340 13.97 31.11 40.23
CA GLU A 340 14.63 32.31 40.76
C GLU A 340 14.57 32.44 42.30
N GLY A 341 13.85 31.55 42.99
CA GLY A 341 13.65 31.65 44.44
C GLY A 341 12.73 32.81 44.87
N SER A 342 11.83 33.25 43.99
CA SER A 342 10.90 34.39 44.21
C SER A 342 9.44 33.96 44.40
N GLN A 343 9.21 32.75 44.92
CA GLN A 343 7.89 32.16 45.12
C GLN A 343 6.99 32.99 46.05
N GLU A 344 7.55 33.64 47.07
CA GLU A 344 6.78 34.50 47.98
C GLU A 344 6.14 35.69 47.26
N ASP A 345 6.90 36.33 46.36
CA ASP A 345 6.42 37.45 45.53
C ASP A 345 5.34 36.99 44.55
N PHE A 346 5.52 35.81 43.94
CA PHE A 346 4.54 35.21 43.06
C PHE A 346 3.22 34.90 43.80
N ASN A 347 3.31 34.26 44.97
CA ASN A 347 2.14 33.89 45.78
C ASN A 347 1.38 35.13 46.27
N SER A 348 2.09 36.20 46.66
CA SER A 348 1.49 37.48 47.02
C SER A 348 0.70 38.11 45.85
N ARG A 349 1.27 38.07 44.65
CA ARG A 349 0.61 38.59 43.43
C ARG A 349 -0.60 37.75 43.01
N ILE A 350 -0.50 36.42 43.07
CA ILE A 350 -1.64 35.53 42.84
C ILE A 350 -2.76 35.79 43.86
N GLY A 351 -2.43 35.94 45.15
CA GLY A 351 -3.41 36.27 46.19
C GLY A 351 -4.16 37.56 45.87
N SER A 352 -3.45 38.57 45.37
CA SER A 352 -4.02 39.86 44.93
C SER A 352 -4.91 39.74 43.69
N ILE A 353 -4.58 38.86 42.74
CA ILE A 353 -5.42 38.56 41.56
C ILE A 353 -6.69 37.82 41.99
N ARG A 354 -6.56 36.83 42.88
CA ARG A 354 -7.68 36.04 43.39
C ARG A 354 -8.71 36.92 44.11
N ALA A 355 -8.25 37.85 44.94
CA ALA A 355 -9.13 38.79 45.63
C ALA A 355 -9.85 39.75 44.66
N ARG A 356 -9.15 40.27 43.64
CA ARG A 356 -9.74 41.20 42.66
C ARG A 356 -10.76 40.55 41.73
N HIS A 357 -10.57 39.28 41.40
CA HIS A 357 -11.42 38.54 40.46
C HIS A 357 -12.31 37.48 41.11
N GLU A 358 -12.54 37.57 42.43
CA GLU A 358 -13.32 36.59 43.21
C GLU A 358 -14.72 36.31 42.61
N LYS A 359 -15.32 37.32 41.97
CA LYS A 359 -16.66 37.24 41.37
C LYS A 359 -16.68 36.54 40.00
N LYS A 360 -15.51 36.21 39.42
CA LYS A 360 -15.37 35.53 38.12
C LYS A 360 -15.22 34.01 38.33
N GLY A 361 -16.32 33.35 38.69
CA GLY A 361 -16.32 31.92 39.10
C GLY A 361 -15.59 30.96 38.16
N LYS A 362 -15.77 31.06 36.83
CA LYS A 362 -15.08 30.19 35.86
C LYS A 362 -13.56 30.39 35.81
N PHE A 363 -13.08 31.60 36.11
CA PHE A 363 -11.64 31.87 36.21
C PHE A 363 -11.08 31.31 37.52
N ILE A 364 -11.78 31.53 38.64
CA ILE A 364 -11.39 30.99 39.95
C ILE A 364 -11.34 29.46 39.93
N GLU A 365 -12.28 28.80 39.25
CA GLU A 365 -12.27 27.34 39.08
C GLU A 365 -11.00 26.85 38.37
N ARG A 366 -10.58 27.55 37.30
CA ARG A 366 -9.35 27.24 36.56
C ARG A 366 -8.09 27.56 37.38
N LEU A 367 -8.10 28.65 38.14
CA LEU A 367 -7.01 29.06 39.01
C LEU A 367 -6.81 28.06 40.16
N ASN A 368 -7.89 27.52 40.73
CA ASN A 368 -7.80 26.49 41.76
C ASN A 368 -7.21 25.18 41.21
N LYS A 369 -7.46 24.84 39.94
CA LYS A 369 -6.85 23.66 39.30
C LYS A 369 -5.35 23.80 39.14
N LEU A 370 -4.86 24.99 38.77
CA LEU A 370 -3.42 25.28 38.71
C LEU A 370 -2.72 25.08 40.06
N GLY A 371 -3.39 25.36 41.19
CA GLY A 371 -2.84 25.12 42.53
C GLY A 371 -2.97 23.68 43.06
N HIS A 372 -3.65 22.78 42.33
CA HIS A 372 -3.83 21.37 42.70
C HIS A 372 -3.02 20.40 41.84
N GLU A 373 -2.66 20.77 40.60
CA GLU A 373 -1.77 19.95 39.74
C GLU A 373 -0.34 19.80 40.32
N ASP A 374 0.06 20.67 41.25
CA ASP A 374 1.37 20.62 41.92
C ASP A 374 1.51 19.54 43.02
N ASP A 375 0.41 19.03 43.58
CA ASP A 375 0.50 17.94 44.58
C ASP A 375 0.77 16.56 43.94
N GLU A 376 0.56 16.41 42.62
CA GLU A 376 0.74 15.15 41.88
C GLU A 376 2.03 15.09 41.02
N GLU A 377 2.67 16.23 40.67
CA GLU A 377 3.90 16.23 39.85
C GLU A 377 5.21 16.21 40.67
N ILE A 378 5.12 16.28 42.01
CA ILE A 378 6.24 16.23 42.96
C ILE A 378 6.35 14.86 43.68
N ALA A 379 5.37 13.95 43.48
CA ALA A 379 5.40 12.56 43.97
C ALA A 379 5.81 11.59 42.86
#